data_AF-A0AA38C9G7-F1
#
_entry.id   AF-A0AA38C9G7-F1
#
_cell.length_a   1.000
_cell.length_b   1.000
_cell.length_c   1.000
_cell.angle_alpha   90.00
_cell.angle_beta   90.00
_cell.angle_gamma   90.00
#
_symmetry.space_group_name_H-M   'P 1'
#
loop_
_entity.id
_entity.type
_entity.pdbx_description
1 polymer ?
#
loop_
_entity_poly.entity_id
_entity_poly.type
_entity_poly.pdbx_seq_one_letter_code
_entity_poly.pdbx_strand_id
1 'polypeptide(L)' 'MIDEMKKDLNGSFDMTDLGLMHYCLGLEVWQKENHIFVSQMKYTKKMLEKFRMMDCTPIATPMENRLQLSHSDPSPE' A
#
# COMPACT_ATOMS: atom_id res chain seq x y z
N MET A 1 14.87 6.24 -16.43
CA MET A 1 15.15 5.87 -15.02
C MET A 1 14.58 4.51 -14.63
N ILE A 2 13.26 4.33 -14.43
CA ILE A 2 12.72 3.00 -14.04
C ILE A 2 12.90 1.95 -15.15
N ASP A 3 12.64 2.30 -16.41
CA ASP A 3 12.79 1.35 -17.52
C ASP A 3 14.26 0.95 -17.77
N GLU A 4 15.20 1.88 -17.55
CA GLU A 4 16.64 1.58 -17.62
C GLU A 4 17.04 0.62 -16.49
N MET A 5 16.59 0.87 -15.26
CA MET A 5 16.83 -0.04 -14.14
C MET A 5 16.27 -1.44 -14.40
N LYS A 6 15.05 -1.54 -14.95
CA LYS A 6 14.45 -2.82 -15.35
C LYS A 6 15.31 -3.54 -16.38
N LYS A 7 15.81 -2.83 -17.38
CA LYS A 7 16.68 -3.38 -18.44
C LYS A 7 17.99 -3.92 -17.88
N ASP A 8 18.65 -3.16 -17.01
CA ASP A 8 19.92 -3.56 -16.39
C ASP A 8 19.75 -4.80 -15.51
N LEU A 9 18.68 -4.83 -14.72
CA LEU A 9 18.37 -5.97 -13.85
C LEU A 9 18.04 -7.23 -14.67
N ASN A 10 17.28 -7.10 -15.76
CA ASN A 10 16.95 -8.23 -16.62
C ASN A 10 18.17 -8.80 -17.39
N GLY A 11 19.25 -8.02 -17.53
CA GLY A 11 20.51 -8.50 -18.10
C GLY A 11 21.34 -9.34 -17.12
N SER A 12 21.14 -9.17 -15.82
CA SER A 12 21.93 -9.83 -14.76
C SER A 12 21.14 -10.90 -14.01
N PHE A 13 19.80 -10.82 -14.02
CA PHE A 13 18.89 -11.70 -13.31
C PHE A 13 17.74 -12.09 -14.25
N ASP A 14 17.26 -13.33 -14.12
CA ASP A 14 16.04 -13.75 -14.81
C ASP A 14 14.84 -13.03 -14.19
N MET A 15 14.42 -11.93 -14.82
CA MET A 15 13.41 -11.02 -14.32
C MET A 15 12.19 -11.01 -15.24
N THR A 16 11.01 -11.13 -14.65
CA THR A 16 9.75 -10.89 -15.35
C THR A 16 9.17 -9.55 -14.93
N ASP A 17 8.89 -8.67 -15.89
CA ASP A 17 8.12 -7.45 -15.64
C ASP A 17 6.64 -7.80 -15.51
N LEU A 18 6.07 -7.54 -14.33
CA LEU A 18 4.65 -7.76 -14.05
C LEU A 18 3.77 -6.56 -14.43
N GLY A 19 4.37 -5.49 -14.96
CA GLY A 19 3.66 -4.28 -15.34
C GLY A 19 3.42 -3.35 -14.16
N LEU A 20 2.22 -2.79 -14.07
CA LEU A 20 1.85 -1.85 -13.01
C LEU A 20 1.68 -2.57 -11.67
N MET A 21 2.22 -1.95 -10.62
CA MET A 21 2.04 -2.40 -9.24
C MET A 21 0.55 -2.35 -8.83
N HIS A 22 0.01 -3.52 -8.49
CA HIS A 22 -1.36 -3.66 -7.95
C HIS A 22 -1.40 -3.88 -6.44
N TYR A 23 -0.29 -4.34 -5.84
CA TYR A 23 -0.20 -4.58 -4.41
C TYR A 23 1.18 -4.15 -3.88
N CYS A 24 1.23 -3.45 -2.75
CA CYS A 24 2.45 -3.11 -2.04
C CYS A 24 2.23 -3.23 -0.54
N LEU A 25 3.07 -4.00 0.17
CA LEU A 25 2.92 -4.26 1.62
C LEU A 25 1.54 -4.78 2.05
N GLY A 26 0.81 -5.43 1.12
CA GLY A 26 -0.57 -5.89 1.35
C GLY A 26 -1.65 -4.84 1.08
N LEU A 27 -1.26 -3.61 0.75
CA LEU A 27 -2.14 -2.53 0.30
C LEU A 27 -2.47 -2.71 -1.18
N GLU A 28 -3.72 -2.47 -1.54
CA GLU A 28 -4.20 -2.48 -2.92
C GLU A 28 -3.90 -1.13 -3.56
N VAL A 29 -3.34 -1.16 -4.77
CA VAL A 29 -2.89 0.03 -5.50
C VAL A 29 -3.59 0.07 -6.86
N TRP A 30 -4.26 1.18 -7.14
CA TRP A 30 -4.84 1.48 -8.44
C TRP A 30 -4.17 2.72 -9.01
N GLN A 31 -3.48 2.53 -10.12
CA GLN A 31 -2.76 3.60 -10.82
C GLN A 31 -3.60 4.06 -12.00
N LYS A 32 -3.92 5.35 -12.04
CA LYS A 32 -4.49 6.05 -13.20
C LYS A 32 -3.50 7.11 -13.67
N GLU A 33 -3.71 7.64 -14.87
CA GLU A 33 -2.77 8.57 -15.52
C GLU A 33 -2.30 9.72 -14.61
N ASN A 34 -3.19 10.28 -13.79
CA ASN A 34 -2.89 11.46 -12.96
C ASN A 34 -3.01 11.24 -11.45
N HIS A 35 -3.32 10.03 -11.00
CA HIS A 35 -3.42 9.75 -9.56
C HIS A 35 -3.23 8.28 -9.23
N ILE A 36 -2.74 8.06 -8.01
CA ILE A 36 -2.64 6.74 -7.41
C ILE A 36 -3.66 6.68 -6.27
N PHE A 37 -4.54 5.68 -6.33
CA PHE A 37 -5.45 5.36 -5.24
C PHE A 37 -4.92 4.14 -4.50
N VAL A 38 -4.88 4.21 -3.17
CA VAL A 38 -4.43 3.11 -2.31
C VAL A 38 -5.55 2.74 -1.36
N SER A 39 -5.86 1.45 -1.25
CA SER A 39 -6.85 0.90 -0.30
C SER A 39 -6.18 -0.10 0.62
N GLN A 40 -6.57 -0.04 1.89
CA GLN A 40 -6.16 -1.03 2.88
C GLN A 40 -7.22 -2.10 3.14
N MET A 41 -8.36 -2.07 2.45
CA MET A 41 -9.53 -2.90 2.78
C MET A 41 -9.17 -4.38 2.99
N LYS A 42 -8.43 -4.99 2.05
CA LYS A 42 -8.01 -6.39 2.14
C LYS A 42 -6.95 -6.62 3.22
N TYR A 43 -6.04 -5.69 3.43
CA TYR A 43 -5.06 -5.74 4.51
C TYR A 43 -5.75 -5.70 5.88
N THR A 44 -6.64 -4.73 6.09
CA THR A 44 -7.44 -4.58 7.30
C THR A 44 -8.26 -5.84 7.58
N LYS A 45 -8.96 -6.38 6.58
CA LYS A 45 -9.73 -7.62 6.73
C LYS A 45 -8.85 -8.79 7.18
N LYS A 46 -7.70 -8.99 6.52
CA LYS A 46 -6.73 -10.02 6.92
C LYS A 46 -6.21 -9.82 8.36
N MET A 47 -5.99 -8.58 8.76
CA MET A 47 -5.53 -8.25 10.11
C MET A 47 -6.61 -8.62 11.15
N LEU A 48 -7.85 -8.21 10.91
CA LEU A 48 -8.99 -8.55 11.77
C LEU A 48 -9.19 -10.07 11.87
N GLU A 49 -9.13 -10.80 10.75
CA GLU A 49 -9.20 -12.26 10.74
C GLU A 49 -8.05 -12.89 11.55
N LYS A 50 -6.81 -12.44 11.34
CA LYS A 50 -5.62 -12.93 12.03
C LYS A 50 -5.73 -12.81 13.56
N PHE A 51 -6.30 -11.70 14.04
CA PHE A 51 -6.46 -11.45 15.47
C PHE A 51 -7.83 -11.83 16.02
N ARG A 52 -8.68 -12.48 15.21
CA ARG A 52 -10.06 -12.88 15.57
C ARG A 52 -10.93 -11.69 16.01
N MET A 53 -10.74 -10.54 15.36
CA MET A 53 -11.41 -9.27 15.65
C MET A 53 -12.53 -8.91 14.66
N MET A 54 -12.95 -9.85 13.80
CA MET A 54 -14.00 -9.60 12.80
C MET A 54 -15.35 -9.20 13.44
N ASP A 55 -15.67 -9.79 14.59
CA ASP A 55 -16.93 -9.58 15.33
C ASP A 55 -16.75 -8.67 16.54
N CYS A 56 -15.57 -8.06 16.71
CA CYS A 56 -15.33 -7.13 17.82
C CYS A 56 -16.16 -5.87 17.64
N THR A 57 -16.70 -5.35 18.75
CA THR A 57 -17.37 -4.05 18.76
C THR A 57 -16.40 -2.97 18.29
N PRO A 58 -16.73 -2.20 17.23
CA PRO A 58 -15.89 -1.10 16.80
C PRO A 58 -15.75 -0.09 17.93
N ILE A 59 -14.52 0.20 18.31
CA ILE A 59 -14.23 1.36 19.14
C ILE A 59 -14.02 2.57 18.21
N ALA A 60 -14.51 3.73 18.62
CA ALA A 60 -14.21 4.98 17.94
C ALA A 60 -12.75 5.37 18.21
N THR A 61 -11.82 4.69 17.54
CA THR A 61 -10.46 5.18 17.34
C THR A 61 -10.33 5.56 15.87
N PRO A 62 -11.01 6.63 15.42
CA PRO A 62 -10.91 7.04 14.04
C PRO A 62 -9.47 7.45 13.75
N MET A 63 -8.93 6.95 12.63
CA MET A 63 -7.88 7.69 11.95
C MET A 63 -8.40 9.12 11.71
N GLU A 64 -7.58 10.12 12.01
CA GLU A 64 -8.01 11.50 11.91
C GLU A 64 -8.54 11.79 10.48
N ASN A 65 -9.77 12.27 10.44
CA ASN A 65 -10.49 12.38 9.19
C ASN A 65 -9.87 13.53 8.38
N ARG A 66 -9.39 13.24 7.17
CA ARG A 66 -8.62 14.19 6.33
C ARG A 66 -7.24 14.56 6.88
N LEU A 67 -6.58 13.68 7.64
CA LEU A 67 -5.18 13.85 8.01
C LEU A 67 -4.35 14.09 6.74
N GLN A 68 -3.84 15.31 6.57
CA GLN A 68 -2.92 15.65 5.50
C GLN A 68 -1.52 15.54 6.06
N LEU A 69 -0.83 14.47 5.66
CA LEU A 69 0.55 14.28 6.05
C LEU A 69 1.41 15.32 5.35
N SER A 70 2.11 16.13 6.14
CA SER A 70 3.08 17.12 5.68
C SER A 70 4.50 16.62 5.95
N HIS A 71 5.48 17.16 5.21
CA HIS A 71 6.89 16.85 5.45
C HIS A 71 7.40 17.28 6.83
N SER A 72 6.69 18.18 7.50
CA SER A 72 7.02 18.69 8.83
C SER A 72 6.41 17.85 9.95
N ASP A 73 5.56 16.88 9.61
CA ASP A 73 4.87 16.10 10.63
C ASP A 73 5.88 15.19 11.34
N PRO A 74 5.83 15.12 12.68
CA PRO A 74 6.65 14.20 13.43
C PRO A 74 6.32 12.76 13.02
N SER A 75 7.35 11.94 12.86
CA SER A 75 7.14 10.51 12.61
C SER A 75 6.39 9.90 13.79
N PRO A 76 5.36 9.05 13.55
CA PRO A 76 4.73 8.32 14.63
C PRO A 76 5.77 7.42 15.31
N GLU A 77 5.83 7.47 16.65
CA GLU A 77 6.61 6.53 17.48
C GLU A 77 6.04 5.10 17.43
#